data_AF-A0A523WSS0-F1
#
_entry.id   AF-A0A523WSS0-F1
#
_cell.length_a   1.000
_cell.length_b   1.000
_cell.length_c   1.000
_cell.angle_alpha   90.00
_cell.angle_beta   90.00
_cell.angle_gamma   90.00
#
_symmetry.space_group_name_H-M   'P 1'
#
loop_
_entity.id
_entity.type
_entity.pdbx_description
1 polymer ?
#
loop_
_entity_poly.entity_id
_entity_poly.type
_entity_poly.pdbx_seq_one_letter_code
_entity_poly.pdbx_strand_id
1 'polypeptide(L)'
;MKNHLLHLGNIYEEKGEFDEALRYLKSAVAIDPKAPVFHNNLGAVYLKKKMYDLAEREIKMAINIERSISLLNAHFNMALLHEARGEFDSAVLEYKREQETSPFNYKADFNLGLLYAKAVELDKAIEEFKS
;
A
#
# COMPACT_ATOMS: atom_id res chain seq x y z
N MET A 1 17.83 -8.69 -15.03
CA MET A 1 17.78 -9.74 -14.00
C MET A 1 17.12 -9.33 -12.67
N LYS A 2 16.83 -8.06 -12.35
CA LYS A 2 16.26 -7.70 -11.01
C LYS A 2 14.77 -8.05 -10.83
N ASN A 3 14.00 -8.00 -11.93
CA ASN A 3 12.53 -8.14 -11.88
C ASN A 3 12.04 -9.55 -11.51
N HIS A 4 12.85 -10.61 -11.63
CA HIS A 4 12.39 -11.95 -11.25
C HIS A 4 12.19 -12.10 -9.74
N LEU A 5 12.99 -11.40 -8.91
CA LEU A 5 12.85 -11.43 -7.45
C LEU A 5 11.54 -10.77 -7.01
N LEU A 6 11.18 -9.66 -7.66
CA LEU A 6 9.89 -9.01 -7.45
C LEU A 6 8.73 -9.93 -7.83
N HIS A 7 8.79 -10.58 -9.00
CA HIS A 7 7.75 -11.51 -9.42
C HIS A 7 7.63 -12.71 -8.46
N LEU A 8 8.73 -13.31 -8.03
CA LEU A 8 8.70 -14.38 -7.03
C LEU A 8 8.10 -13.87 -5.71
N GLY A 9 8.51 -12.70 -5.24
CA GLY A 9 7.93 -12.06 -4.07
C GLY A 9 6.41 -11.94 -4.15
N ASN A 10 5.90 -11.42 -5.26
CA ASN A 10 4.46 -11.27 -5.49
C ASN A 10 3.73 -12.61 -5.60
N ILE A 11 4.32 -13.62 -6.27
CA ILE A 11 3.72 -14.96 -6.37
C ILE A 11 3.60 -15.61 -4.98
N TYR A 12 4.63 -15.52 -4.15
CA TYR A 12 4.57 -16.06 -2.79
C TYR A 12 3.60 -15.26 -1.91
N GLU A 13 3.51 -13.95 -2.10
CA GLU A 13 2.52 -13.11 -1.43
C GLU A 13 1.08 -13.52 -1.79
N GLU A 14 0.79 -13.75 -3.07
CA GLU A 14 -0.52 -14.21 -3.54
C GLU A 14 -0.89 -15.59 -3.00
N LYS A 15 0.11 -16.47 -2.81
CA LYS A 15 -0.07 -17.77 -2.14
C LYS A 15 -0.25 -17.68 -0.62
N GLY A 16 -0.06 -16.50 -0.03
CA GLY A 16 -0.07 -16.32 1.43
C GLY A 16 1.21 -16.82 2.13
N GLU A 17 2.23 -17.22 1.37
CA GLU A 17 3.53 -17.69 1.86
C GLU A 17 4.43 -16.49 2.17
N PHE A 18 4.03 -15.70 3.17
CA PHE A 18 4.60 -14.38 3.41
C PHE A 18 6.09 -14.38 3.77
N ASP A 19 6.61 -15.42 4.43
CA ASP A 19 8.03 -15.49 4.79
C ASP A 19 8.93 -15.67 3.56
N GLU A 20 8.48 -16.46 2.58
CA GLU A 20 9.17 -16.60 1.30
C GLU A 20 9.08 -15.30 0.49
N ALA A 21 7.91 -14.66 0.46
CA ALA A 21 7.74 -13.35 -0.16
C ALA A 21 8.72 -12.33 0.41
N LEU A 22 8.83 -12.24 1.75
CA LEU A 22 9.80 -11.37 2.43
C LEU A 22 11.24 -11.69 2.04
N ARG A 23 11.61 -12.97 1.91
CA ARG A 23 12.97 -13.37 1.52
C ARG A 23 13.37 -12.80 0.15
N TYR A 24 12.49 -12.96 -0.84
CA TYR A 24 12.75 -12.47 -2.20
C TYR A 24 12.69 -10.95 -2.29
N LEU A 25 11.72 -10.31 -1.62
CA LEU A 25 11.60 -8.85 -1.61
C LEU A 25 12.75 -8.16 -0.88
N LYS A 26 13.23 -8.71 0.24
CA LYS A 26 14.45 -8.22 0.91
C LYS A 26 15.68 -8.32 0.02
N SER A 27 15.79 -9.41 -0.75
CA SER A 27 16.87 -9.59 -1.72
C SER A 27 16.78 -8.57 -2.86
N ALA A 28 15.56 -8.28 -3.34
CA ALA A 28 15.30 -7.24 -4.34
C ALA A 28 15.73 -5.84 -3.83
N VAL A 29 15.32 -5.48 -2.61
CA VAL A 29 15.74 -4.22 -1.95
C VAL A 29 17.26 -4.17 -1.77
N ALA A 30 17.93 -5.26 -1.38
CA ALA A 30 19.38 -5.27 -1.22
C ALA A 30 20.13 -5.04 -2.55
N ILE A 31 19.57 -5.51 -3.66
CA ILE A 31 20.14 -5.32 -5.01
C ILE A 31 19.87 -3.92 -5.55
N ASP A 32 18.70 -3.35 -5.24
CA ASP A 32 18.33 -2.00 -5.66
C ASP A 32 17.58 -1.24 -4.56
N PRO A 33 18.30 -0.62 -3.61
CA PRO A 33 17.69 0.11 -2.50
C PRO A 33 17.00 1.42 -2.92
N LYS A 34 17.08 1.80 -4.20
CA LYS A 34 16.44 3.00 -4.75
C LYS A 34 15.27 2.66 -5.66
N ALA A 35 14.86 1.40 -5.74
CA ALA A 35 13.68 0.99 -6.47
C ALA A 35 12.44 1.07 -5.55
N PRO A 36 11.56 2.07 -5.74
CA PRO A 36 10.43 2.29 -4.82
C PRO A 36 9.43 1.13 -4.84
N VAL A 37 9.27 0.43 -5.98
CA VAL A 37 8.43 -0.77 -6.09
C VAL A 37 8.84 -1.90 -5.14
N PHE A 38 10.14 -2.09 -4.90
CA PHE A 38 10.62 -3.15 -4.01
C PHE A 38 10.27 -2.83 -2.55
N HIS A 39 10.44 -1.57 -2.16
CA HIS A 39 10.04 -1.08 -0.84
C HIS A 39 8.54 -1.15 -0.62
N ASN A 40 7.73 -0.75 -1.61
CA ASN A 40 6.28 -0.80 -1.51
C ASN A 40 5.75 -2.23 -1.34
N ASN A 41 6.22 -3.17 -2.17
CA ASN A 41 5.78 -4.57 -2.08
C ASN A 41 6.28 -5.24 -0.79
N LEU A 42 7.49 -4.91 -0.34
CA LEU A 42 7.99 -5.36 0.96
C LEU A 42 7.11 -4.85 2.11
N GLY A 43 6.71 -3.57 2.05
CA GLY A 43 5.79 -2.96 2.98
C GLY A 43 4.40 -3.62 3.00
N ALA A 44 3.84 -3.92 1.83
CA ALA A 44 2.56 -4.62 1.70
C ALA A 44 2.58 -6.00 2.35
N VAL A 45 3.67 -6.78 2.17
CA VAL A 45 3.82 -8.08 2.83
C VAL A 45 3.97 -7.93 4.35
N TYR A 46 4.72 -6.94 4.83
CA TYR A 46 4.79 -6.65 6.28
C TYR A 46 3.42 -6.27 6.86
N LEU A 47 2.63 -5.48 6.14
CA LEU A 47 1.27 -5.11 6.53
C LEU A 47 0.38 -6.35 6.67
N LYS A 48 0.42 -7.27 5.70
CA LYS A 48 -0.31 -8.56 5.77
C LYS A 48 0.13 -9.42 6.96
N LYS A 49 1.40 -9.35 7.35
CA LYS A 49 1.93 -9.98 8.57
C LYS A 49 1.69 -9.19 9.86
N LYS A 50 0.98 -8.06 9.80
CA LYS A 50 0.72 -7.13 10.92
C LYS A 50 1.99 -6.55 11.56
N MET A 51 3.10 -6.54 10.83
CA MET A 51 4.36 -5.92 11.24
C MET A 51 4.34 -4.44 10.88
N TYR A 52 3.48 -3.68 11.55
CA TYR A 52 3.09 -2.33 11.15
C TYR A 52 4.25 -1.34 11.05
N ASP A 53 5.20 -1.37 12.00
CA ASP A 53 6.33 -0.42 12.00
C ASP A 53 7.29 -0.68 10.83
N LEU A 54 7.50 -1.95 10.48
CA LEU A 54 8.30 -2.32 9.30
C LEU A 54 7.56 -1.97 8.02
N ALA A 55 6.24 -2.19 7.96
CA ALA A 55 5.42 -1.80 6.82
C ALA A 55 5.52 -0.29 6.57
N GLU A 56 5.32 0.50 7.61
CA GLU A 56 5.41 1.96 7.55
C GLU A 56 6.76 2.44 7.04
N ARG A 57 7.85 1.88 7.58
CA ARG A 57 9.21 2.23 7.18
C ARG A 57 9.41 2.02 5.68
N GLU A 58 9.06 0.83 5.18
CA GLU A 58 9.27 0.49 3.78
C GLU A 58 8.35 1.30 2.84
N ILE A 59 7.07 1.47 3.18
CA ILE A 59 6.14 2.28 2.38
C ILE A 59 6.60 3.75 2.35
N LYS A 60 7.05 4.32 3.49
CA LYS A 60 7.64 5.67 3.53
C LYS A 60 8.89 5.78 2.66
N MET A 61 9.72 4.73 2.58
CA MET A 61 10.87 4.75 1.66
C MET A 61 10.43 4.78 0.22
N ALA A 62 9.44 3.98 -0.17
CA ALA A 62 8.88 4.04 -1.52
C ALA A 62 8.41 5.45 -1.88
N ILE A 63 7.55 6.06 -1.05
CA ILE A 63 7.01 7.42 -1.24
C ILE A 63 8.12 8.48 -1.28
N ASN A 64 9.15 8.35 -0.45
CA ASN A 64 10.24 9.32 -0.39
C ASN A 64 11.17 9.27 -1.62
N ILE A 65 11.37 8.07 -2.18
CA ILE A 65 12.24 7.83 -3.35
C ILE A 65 11.59 8.41 -4.61
N GLU A 66 10.31 8.15 -4.82
CA GLU A 66 9.58 8.65 -5.98
C GLU A 66 8.37 9.48 -5.53
N ARG A 67 8.61 10.80 -5.47
CA ARG A 67 7.64 11.78 -4.97
C ARG A 67 6.68 12.28 -6.05
N SER A 68 6.97 11.99 -7.31
CA SER A 68 6.18 12.45 -8.45
C SER A 68 5.83 11.24 -9.31
N ILE A 69 4.53 10.98 -9.44
CA ILE A 69 3.88 9.99 -10.31
C ILE A 69 3.60 8.64 -9.62
N SER A 70 2.29 8.32 -9.56
CA SER A 70 1.65 7.00 -9.55
C SER A 70 2.50 5.82 -9.07
N LEU A 71 3.00 5.89 -7.85
CA LEU A 71 3.61 4.73 -7.23
C LEU A 71 2.51 3.75 -6.85
N LEU A 72 2.26 2.77 -7.74
CA LEU A 72 1.87 1.38 -7.47
C LEU A 72 1.18 1.12 -6.10
N ASN A 73 0.10 1.83 -5.76
CA ASN A 73 -0.66 1.64 -4.52
C ASN A 73 0.12 1.98 -3.22
N ALA A 74 1.13 2.85 -3.23
CA ALA A 74 1.90 3.17 -2.02
C ALA A 74 1.09 3.98 -1.00
N HIS A 75 0.34 4.99 -1.47
CA HIS A 75 -0.57 5.75 -0.63
C HIS A 75 -1.75 4.88 -0.18
N PHE A 76 -2.25 4.01 -1.07
CA PHE A 76 -3.23 2.97 -0.71
C PHE A 76 -2.74 2.04 0.42
N ASN A 77 -1.52 1.54 0.34
CA ASN A 77 -0.92 0.67 1.37
C ASN A 77 -0.70 1.43 2.69
N MET A 78 -0.34 2.72 2.63
CA MET A 78 -0.26 3.58 3.81
C MET A 78 -1.64 3.80 4.45
N ALA A 79 -2.67 4.01 3.63
CA ALA A 79 -4.04 4.15 4.11
C ALA A 79 -4.52 2.87 4.84
N LEU A 80 -4.29 1.69 4.24
CA LEU A 80 -4.59 0.40 4.87
C LEU A 80 -3.83 0.18 6.18
N LEU A 81 -2.58 0.66 6.25
CA LEU A 81 -1.79 0.62 7.48
C LEU A 81 -2.41 1.48 8.59
N HIS A 82 -2.80 2.72 8.26
CA HIS A 82 -3.48 3.61 9.19
C HIS A 82 -4.83 3.04 9.64
N GLU A 83 -5.62 2.47 8.72
CA GLU A 83 -6.85 1.75 9.07
C GLU A 83 -6.60 0.60 10.04
N ALA A 84 -5.57 -0.21 9.80
CA ALA A 84 -5.21 -1.33 10.66
C ALA A 84 -4.81 -0.88 12.08
N ARG A 85 -4.31 0.36 12.23
CA ARG A 85 -4.02 1.00 13.52
C ARG A 85 -5.20 1.79 14.11
N GLY A 86 -6.31 1.93 13.39
CA GLY A 86 -7.47 2.73 13.82
C GLY A 86 -7.31 4.24 13.61
N GLU A 87 -6.29 4.67 12.85
CA GLU A 87 -5.95 6.06 12.58
C GLU A 87 -6.75 6.59 11.37
N PHE A 88 -8.09 6.63 11.50
CA PHE A 88 -8.99 6.82 10.37
C PHE A 88 -8.80 8.15 9.63
N ASP A 89 -8.52 9.26 10.32
CA ASP A 89 -8.25 10.56 9.67
C ASP A 89 -7.02 10.50 8.78
N SER A 90 -5.98 9.78 9.22
CA SER A 90 -4.76 9.59 8.44
C SER A 90 -5.00 8.65 7.26
N ALA A 91 -5.81 7.60 7.44
CA ALA A 91 -6.22 6.73 6.34
C ALA A 91 -6.99 7.48 5.25
N VAL A 92 -7.94 8.35 5.61
CA VAL A 92 -8.68 9.20 4.66
C VAL A 92 -7.72 10.09 3.87
N LEU A 93 -6.75 10.72 4.54
CA LEU A 93 -5.77 11.57 3.87
C LEU A 93 -4.94 10.80 2.83
N GLU A 94 -4.49 9.60 3.18
CA GLU A 94 -3.71 8.75 2.29
C GLU A 94 -4.55 8.18 1.14
N TYR A 95 -5.82 7.83 1.35
CA TYR A 95 -6.72 7.45 0.25
C TYR A 95 -6.92 8.58 -0.75
N LYS A 96 -7.12 9.81 -0.28
CA LYS A 96 -7.25 10.98 -1.16
C LYS A 96 -5.97 11.23 -1.97
N ARG A 97 -4.80 11.06 -1.36
CA ARG A 97 -3.52 11.13 -2.09
C ARG A 97 -3.40 10.04 -3.15
N GLU A 98 -3.86 8.83 -2.88
CA GLU A 98 -3.91 7.76 -3.89
C GLU A 98 -4.85 8.14 -5.05
N GLN A 99 -6.04 8.69 -4.77
CA GLN A 99 -6.98 9.15 -5.81
C GLN A 99 -6.36 10.24 -6.71
N GLU A 100 -5.64 11.20 -6.12
CA GLU A 100 -4.94 12.27 -6.86
C GLU A 100 -3.80 11.74 -7.75
N THR A 101 -3.09 10.70 -7.30
CA THR A 101 -1.87 10.21 -7.96
C THR A 101 -2.10 9.00 -8.85
N SER A 102 -3.21 8.28 -8.67
CA SER A 102 -3.59 7.04 -9.37
C SER A 102 -5.10 7.04 -9.67
N PRO A 103 -5.59 7.86 -10.62
CA PRO A 103 -7.03 8.03 -10.89
C PRO A 103 -7.74 6.79 -11.46
N PHE A 104 -7.03 5.68 -11.65
CA PHE A 104 -7.60 4.40 -12.12
C PHE A 104 -7.63 3.32 -11.03
N ASN A 105 -7.23 3.65 -9.80
CA ASN A 105 -7.22 2.71 -8.68
C ASN A 105 -8.56 2.73 -7.91
N TYR A 106 -9.58 2.10 -8.49
CA TYR A 106 -10.94 2.00 -7.91
C TYR A 106 -10.99 1.39 -6.49
N LYS A 107 -9.92 0.71 -6.06
CA LYS A 107 -9.83 0.14 -4.71
C LYS A 107 -9.73 1.25 -3.64
N ALA A 108 -9.12 2.37 -3.98
CA ALA A 108 -9.02 3.52 -3.08
C ALA A 108 -10.41 4.11 -2.81
N ASP A 109 -11.19 4.34 -3.87
CA ASP A 109 -12.58 4.84 -3.77
C ASP A 109 -13.45 3.89 -2.95
N PHE A 110 -13.38 2.59 -3.26
CA PHE A 110 -14.14 1.57 -2.55
C PHE A 110 -13.81 1.52 -1.05
N ASN A 111 -12.52 1.49 -0.68
CA ASN A 111 -12.13 1.43 0.73
C ASN A 111 -12.40 2.74 1.47
N LEU A 112 -12.26 3.89 0.81
CA LEU A 112 -12.62 5.17 1.38
C LEU A 112 -14.13 5.27 1.66
N GLY A 113 -14.97 4.78 0.73
CA GLY A 113 -16.41 4.67 0.94
C GLY A 113 -16.78 3.76 2.11
N LEU A 114 -16.12 2.60 2.25
CA LEU A 114 -16.28 1.73 3.41
C LEU A 114 -15.85 2.41 4.72
N LEU A 115 -14.75 3.16 4.70
CA LEU A 115 -14.24 3.88 5.85
C LEU A 115 -15.23 4.97 6.31
N TYR A 116 -15.78 5.76 5.38
CA TYR A 116 -16.83 6.74 5.70
C TYR A 116 -18.12 6.08 6.21
N ALA A 117 -18.52 4.95 5.63
CA ALA A 117 -19.69 4.21 6.12
C ALA A 117 -19.51 3.75 7.57
N LYS A 118 -18.29 3.29 7.92
CA LYS A 118 -17.92 2.91 9.29
C LYS A 118 -17.89 4.10 10.25
N ALA A 119 -17.52 5.29 9.77
CA ALA A 119 -17.54 6.54 10.52
C ALA A 119 -18.94 7.16 10.66
N VAL A 120 -19.99 6.53 10.12
CA VAL A 120 -21.38 7.06 10.05
C VAL A 120 -21.47 8.34 9.20
N GLU A 121 -20.51 8.56 8.30
CA GLU A 121 -20.48 9.66 7.34
C GLU A 121 -21.12 9.22 6.01
N LEU A 122 -22.42 8.90 6.05
CA LEU A 122 -23.13 8.20 4.97
C LEU A 122 -23.16 8.97 3.64
N ASP A 123 -23.26 10.30 3.69
CA ASP A 123 -23.28 11.12 2.47
C ASP A 123 -21.95 11.04 1.72
N LYS A 124 -20.82 11.10 2.44
CA LYS A 124 -19.49 10.91 1.85
C LYS A 124 -19.29 9.50 1.32
N ALA A 125 -19.78 8.48 2.02
CA ALA A 125 -19.70 7.10 1.56
C ALA A 125 -20.42 6.90 0.21
N ILE A 126 -21.58 7.54 0.01
CA ILE A 126 -22.34 7.46 -1.24
C ILE A 126 -21.60 8.13 -2.41
N GLU A 127 -20.91 9.25 -2.16
CA GLU A 127 -20.11 9.94 -3.18
C GLU A 127 -18.95 9.06 -3.69
N GLU A 128 -18.20 8.44 -2.76
CA GLU A 128 -17.07 7.59 -3.12
C GLU A 128 -17.51 6.33 -3.89
N PHE A 129 -18.66 5.72 -3.57
CA PHE A 129 -19.17 4.55 -4.30
C PHE A 129 -19.70 4.85 -5.72
N LYS A 130 -19.92 6.12 -6.05
CA LYS A 130 -20.42 6.54 -7.37
C LYS A 130 -19.33 6.97 -8.34
N SER A 131 -18.13 7.24 -7.83
CA SER A 131 -16.97 7.68 -8.61
C SER A 131 -16.35 6.49 -9.34
#